data_AF-A0A6P0TSU4-F1
#
_entry.id   AF-A0A6P0TSU4-F1
#
_cell.length_a   1.000
_cell.length_b   1.000
_cell.length_c   1.000
_cell.angle_alpha   90.00
_cell.angle_beta   90.00
_cell.angle_gamma   90.00
#
_symmetry.space_group_name_H-M   'P 1'
#
loop_
_entity.id
_entity.type
_entity.pdbx_description
1 polymer ?
#
loop_
_entity_poly.entity_id
_entity_poly.type
_entity_poly.pdbx_seq_one_letter_code
_entity_poly.pdbx_strand_id
1 'polypeptide(L)'
;MLLQANQRMKLDDSDDRLFYSYPRFVTHVDEGFIDQLTNLYRDRLKPNTRILDMMSSWVSHLPQDMEFAHVEGHGMNEEELAKNRQLNHYFIQNLNKDLKLPFPDKDFDAVLNCVSIQYLQYPD
;
A
#
# COMPACT_ATOMS: atom_id res chain seq x y z
N MET A 1 17.93 13.86 -1.56
CA MET A 1 19.17 13.32 -2.16
C MET A 1 18.77 12.04 -2.86
N LEU A 2 19.04 11.91 -4.16
CA LEU A 2 18.68 10.70 -4.91
C LEU A 2 19.65 9.57 -4.53
N LEU A 3 19.16 8.34 -4.43
CA LEU A 3 19.99 7.17 -4.12
C LEU A 3 20.93 6.84 -5.30
N GLN A 4 22.19 6.51 -5.00
CA GLN A 4 23.11 5.97 -6.00
C GLN A 4 22.73 4.52 -6.35
N ALA A 5 23.13 4.03 -7.53
CA ALA A 5 22.77 2.69 -8.02
C ALA A 5 23.15 1.57 -7.03
N ASN A 6 24.32 1.65 -6.39
CA ASN A 6 24.76 0.68 -5.39
C ASN A 6 23.94 0.72 -4.08
N GLN A 7 23.31 1.85 -3.77
CA GLN A 7 22.44 2.01 -2.60
C GLN A 7 21.02 1.47 -2.84
N ARG A 8 20.70 1.12 -4.10
CA ARG A 8 19.41 0.54 -4.51
C ARG A 8 19.45 -0.98 -4.66
N MET A 9 20.62 -1.59 -4.43
CA MET A 9 20.76 -3.04 -4.55
C MET A 9 20.12 -3.74 -3.36
N LYS A 10 19.29 -4.74 -3.64
CA LYS A 10 18.74 -5.64 -2.62
C LYS A 10 19.83 -6.64 -2.19
N LEU A 11 19.75 -7.08 -0.94
CA LEU A 11 20.56 -8.22 -0.47
C LEU A 11 20.15 -9.53 -1.17
N ASP A 12 18.87 -9.63 -1.52
CA ASP A 12 18.28 -10.71 -2.32
C ASP A 12 17.73 -10.10 -3.62
N ASP A 13 18.38 -10.42 -4.74
CA ASP A 13 18.07 -9.92 -6.08
C ASP A 13 17.05 -10.79 -6.84
N SER A 14 16.50 -11.81 -6.18
CA SER A 14 15.39 -12.59 -6.74
C SER A 14 14.17 -11.71 -7.03
N ASP A 15 13.36 -12.16 -7.99
CA ASP A 15 12.15 -11.45 -8.40
C ASP A 15 11.18 -11.31 -7.21
N ASP A 16 10.77 -10.08 -6.90
CA ASP A 16 9.84 -9.78 -5.80
C ASP A 16 8.56 -10.62 -5.90
N ARG A 17 8.11 -10.96 -7.11
CA ARG A 17 6.93 -11.81 -7.33
C ARG A 17 7.04 -13.17 -6.66
N LEU A 18 8.25 -13.72 -6.48
CA LEU A 18 8.47 -14.97 -5.75
C LEU A 18 8.24 -14.78 -4.25
N PHE A 19 8.64 -13.63 -3.69
CA PHE A 19 8.40 -13.32 -2.28
C PHE A 19 6.90 -13.07 -1.97
N TYR A 20 6.17 -12.50 -2.93
CA TYR A 20 4.75 -12.18 -2.82
C TYR A 20 3.82 -13.26 -3.43
N SER A 21 4.35 -14.41 -3.87
CA SER A 21 3.52 -15.46 -4.47
C SER A 21 2.63 -16.19 -3.46
N TYR A 22 2.99 -16.15 -2.18
CA TYR A 22 2.23 -16.76 -1.09
C TYR A 22 1.56 -15.67 -0.25
N PRO A 23 0.23 -15.73 -0.07
CA PRO A 23 -0.48 -14.73 0.72
C PRO A 23 -0.15 -14.85 2.21
N ARG A 24 -0.11 -13.69 2.87
CA ARG A 24 0.12 -13.54 4.31
C ARG A 24 -1.08 -12.86 4.93
N PHE A 25 -2.01 -13.66 5.45
CA PHE A 25 -3.16 -13.16 6.20
C PHE A 25 -2.82 -12.90 7.67
N VAL A 26 -1.83 -12.02 7.89
CA VAL A 26 -1.38 -11.59 9.21
C VAL A 26 -1.25 -10.08 9.25
N THR A 27 -1.25 -9.51 10.45
CA THR A 27 -0.80 -8.14 10.67
C THR A 27 0.67 -8.17 11.08
N HIS A 28 1.50 -7.38 10.40
CA HIS A 28 2.95 -7.32 10.66
C HIS A 28 3.33 -6.42 11.84
N VAL A 29 2.34 -5.82 12.47
CA VAL A 29 2.45 -4.87 13.58
C VAL A 29 1.47 -5.27 14.69
N ASP A 30 1.75 -4.80 15.91
CA ASP A 30 0.90 -5.05 17.06
C ASP A 30 -0.39 -4.19 17.04
N GLU A 31 -1.34 -4.55 17.91
CA GLU A 31 -2.63 -3.86 18.04
C GLU A 31 -2.47 -2.39 18.42
N GLY A 32 -1.50 -2.05 19.27
CA GLY A 32 -1.28 -0.67 19.72
C GLY A 32 -0.80 0.25 18.59
N PHE A 33 -0.01 -0.27 17.65
CA PHE A 33 0.35 0.42 16.43
C PHE A 33 -0.88 0.62 15.53
N ILE A 34 -1.69 -0.44 15.34
CA ILE A 34 -2.88 -0.39 14.50
C ILE A 34 -3.88 0.65 15.03
N ASP A 35 -4.08 0.72 16.34
CA ASP A 35 -4.97 1.69 16.97
C ASP A 35 -4.48 3.13 16.73
N GLN A 36 -3.18 3.37 16.92
CA GLN A 36 -2.59 4.70 16.67
C GLN A 36 -2.67 5.09 15.19
N LEU A 37 -2.42 4.15 14.28
CA LEU A 37 -2.54 4.38 12.85
C LEU A 37 -3.98 4.70 12.45
N THR A 38 -4.94 3.94 12.97
CA THR A 38 -6.37 4.15 12.68
C THR A 38 -6.83 5.52 13.18
N ASN A 39 -6.37 5.93 14.37
CA ASN A 39 -6.64 7.26 14.91
C ASN A 39 -5.95 8.37 14.09
N LEU A 40 -4.72 8.14 13.63
CA LEU A 40 -4.04 9.08 12.74
C LEU A 40 -4.82 9.25 11.43
N TYR A 41 -5.29 8.16 10.83
CA TYR A 41 -6.13 8.22 9.62
C TYR A 41 -7.44 8.96 9.87
N ARG A 42 -8.09 8.72 11.01
CA ARG A 42 -9.28 9.47 11.44
C ARG A 42 -9.03 10.97 11.53
N ASP A 43 -7.88 11.39 12.04
CA ASP A 43 -7.54 12.81 12.22
C ASP A 43 -7.13 13.50 10.92
N ARG A 44 -6.55 12.76 9.97
CA ARG A 44 -5.94 13.33 8.75
C ARG A 44 -6.80 13.19 7.51
N LEU A 45 -7.60 12.14 7.41
CA LEU A 45 -8.48 11.90 6.28
C LEU A 45 -9.82 12.60 6.50
N LYS A 46 -10.58 12.73 5.42
CA LYS A 46 -11.92 13.32 5.45
C LYS A 46 -12.90 12.33 4.83
N PRO A 47 -14.18 12.35 5.25
CA PRO A 47 -15.21 11.60 4.54
C PRO A 47 -15.27 12.00 3.06
N ASN A 48 -15.74 11.11 2.20
CA ASN A 48 -15.92 11.32 0.76
C ASN A 48 -14.62 11.65 -0.01
N THR A 49 -13.44 11.28 0.50
CA THR A 49 -12.18 11.39 -0.24
C THR A 49 -11.91 10.14 -1.08
N ARG A 50 -11.18 10.31 -2.18
CA ARG A 50 -10.63 9.24 -3.02
C ARG A 50 -9.19 8.92 -2.57
N ILE A 51 -8.94 7.68 -2.17
CA ILE A 51 -7.71 7.22 -1.53
C ILE A 51 -6.99 6.21 -2.42
N LEU A 52 -5.67 6.34 -2.51
CA LEU A 52 -4.79 5.29 -3.02
C LEU A 52 -4.03 4.65 -1.85
N ASP A 53 -4.32 3.39 -1.56
CA ASP A 53 -3.62 2.59 -0.55
C ASP A 53 -2.47 1.81 -1.19
N MET A 54 -1.27 2.36 -1.08
CA MET A 54 -0.08 1.86 -1.74
C MET A 54 0.54 0.70 -0.99
N MET A 55 0.81 -0.38 -1.73
CA MET A 55 1.47 -1.58 -1.20
C MET A 55 0.64 -2.17 -0.05
N SER A 56 -0.67 -2.14 -0.26
CA SER A 56 -1.70 -2.67 0.59
C SER A 56 -1.65 -4.21 0.64
N SER A 57 -2.41 -4.75 1.58
CA SER A 57 -2.59 -6.17 1.79
C SER A 57 -4.08 -6.41 2.08
N TRP A 58 -4.40 -7.44 2.88
CA TRP A 58 -5.76 -7.83 3.21
C TRP A 58 -6.48 -6.92 4.22
N VAL A 59 -5.79 -5.91 4.79
CA VAL A 59 -6.35 -4.88 5.70
C VAL A 59 -5.66 -3.54 5.45
N SER A 60 -6.42 -2.46 5.30
CA SER A 60 -5.89 -1.09 5.11
C SER A 60 -5.78 -0.28 6.42
N HIS A 61 -6.35 -0.80 7.51
CA HIS A 61 -6.40 -0.13 8.83
C HIS A 61 -7.15 1.22 8.79
N LEU A 62 -8.06 1.40 7.83
CA LEU A 62 -8.90 2.59 7.77
C LEU A 62 -9.96 2.58 8.88
N PRO A 63 -10.35 3.74 9.42
CA PRO A 63 -11.43 3.84 10.41
C PRO A 63 -12.76 3.29 9.84
N GLN A 64 -13.45 2.46 10.62
CA GLN A 64 -14.69 1.78 10.19
C GLN A 64 -15.92 2.69 10.16
N ASP A 65 -15.84 3.82 10.84
CA ASP A 65 -16.92 4.80 11.01
C ASP A 65 -16.74 6.04 10.11
N MET A 66 -15.88 5.96 9.09
CA MET A 66 -15.70 6.98 8.07
C MET A 66 -15.91 6.39 6.68
N GLU A 67 -16.85 6.94 5.93
CA GLU A 67 -17.08 6.55 4.54
C GLU A 67 -16.21 7.37 3.59
N PHE A 68 -15.53 6.68 2.68
CA PHE A 68 -14.71 7.26 1.63
C PHE A 68 -15.41 7.15 0.28
N ALA A 69 -15.11 8.06 -0.64
CA ALA A 69 -15.72 8.04 -1.97
C ALA A 69 -15.22 6.83 -2.79
N HIS A 70 -13.93 6.52 -2.65
CA HIS A 70 -13.30 5.35 -3.27
C HIS A 70 -11.95 5.05 -2.60
N VAL A 71 -11.64 3.78 -2.39
CA VAL A 71 -10.35 3.29 -1.93
C VAL A 71 -9.79 2.34 -2.98
N GLU A 72 -8.72 2.78 -3.64
CA GLU A 72 -7.98 2.03 -4.64
C GLU A 72 -6.78 1.36 -3.97
N GLY A 73 -6.70 0.03 -4.03
CA GLY A 73 -5.56 -0.72 -3.50
C GLY A 73 -4.50 -1.00 -4.55
N HIS A 74 -3.24 -0.84 -4.17
CA HIS A 74 -2.11 -1.33 -4.94
C HIS A 74 -1.37 -2.39 -4.14
N GLY A 75 -0.99 -3.51 -4.74
CA GLY A 75 -0.15 -4.50 -4.06
C GLY A 75 0.48 -5.51 -4.99
N MET A 76 1.11 -6.52 -4.40
CA MET A 76 1.86 -7.57 -5.11
C MET A 76 1.24 -8.97 -5.03
N ASN A 77 0.23 -9.15 -4.15
CA ASN A 77 -0.46 -10.42 -3.96
C ASN A 77 -1.98 -10.25 -4.16
N GLU A 78 -2.54 -10.93 -5.16
CA GLU A 78 -3.96 -10.84 -5.51
C GLU A 78 -4.89 -11.34 -4.39
N GLU A 79 -4.53 -12.45 -3.76
CA GLU A 79 -5.37 -13.09 -2.73
C GLU A 79 -5.48 -12.23 -1.46
N GLU A 80 -4.42 -11.50 -1.11
CA GLU A 80 -4.45 -10.51 -0.03
C GLU A 80 -5.39 -9.36 -0.38
N LEU A 81 -5.19 -8.71 -1.53
CA LEU A 81 -6.00 -7.57 -1.96
C LEU A 81 -7.48 -7.93 -2.10
N ALA A 82 -7.78 -9.11 -2.67
CA ALA A 82 -9.14 -9.61 -2.82
C ALA A 82 -9.87 -9.84 -1.49
N LYS A 83 -9.15 -10.06 -0.38
CA LYS A 83 -9.73 -10.19 0.95
C LYS A 83 -9.89 -8.86 1.69
N ASN A 84 -9.32 -7.77 1.18
CA ASN A 84 -9.43 -6.48 1.82
C ASN A 84 -10.80 -5.85 1.56
N ARG A 85 -11.66 -5.91 2.57
CA ARG A 85 -13.04 -5.39 2.52
C ARG A 85 -13.11 -3.87 2.50
N GLN A 86 -12.01 -3.16 2.74
CA GLN A 86 -11.97 -1.70 2.75
C GLN A 86 -11.62 -1.14 1.37
N LEU A 87 -11.29 -1.98 0.39
CA LEU A 87 -11.00 -1.57 -0.99
C LEU A 87 -12.27 -1.61 -1.84
N ASN A 88 -12.44 -0.60 -2.69
CA ASN A 88 -13.44 -0.62 -3.75
C ASN A 88 -12.93 -1.34 -5.00
N HIS A 89 -11.64 -1.21 -5.27
CA HIS A 89 -10.94 -1.85 -6.38
C HIS A 89 -9.45 -2.00 -6.02
N TYR A 90 -8.74 -2.87 -6.74
CA TYR A 90 -7.30 -3.00 -6.60
C TYR A 90 -6.62 -3.35 -7.92
N PHE A 91 -5.32 -3.09 -8.00
CA PHE A 91 -4.47 -3.53 -9.10
C PHE A 91 -3.15 -4.09 -8.58
N ILE A 92 -2.55 -4.98 -9.37
CA ILE A 92 -1.29 -5.65 -9.05
C ILE A 92 -0.20 -5.04 -9.92
N GLN A 93 0.86 -4.52 -9.30
CA GLN A 93 1.99 -3.95 -10.03
C GLN A 93 3.29 -4.08 -9.25
N ASN A 94 4.34 -4.53 -9.93
CA ASN A 94 5.69 -4.47 -9.38
C ASN A 94 6.32 -3.11 -9.68
N LEU A 95 6.32 -2.21 -8.70
CA LEU A 95 6.92 -0.88 -8.82
C LEU A 95 8.44 -0.87 -9.00
N ASN A 96 9.14 -1.97 -8.72
CA ASN A 96 10.56 -2.13 -9.06
C ASN A 96 10.78 -2.47 -10.55
N LYS A 97 9.73 -2.80 -11.29
CA LYS A 97 9.78 -3.13 -12.73
C LYS A 97 9.07 -2.08 -13.59
N ASP A 98 7.90 -1.62 -13.16
CA ASP A 98 7.15 -0.55 -13.79
C ASP A 98 6.79 0.49 -12.72
N LEU A 99 7.42 1.65 -12.79
CA LEU A 99 7.27 2.73 -11.82
C LEU A 99 6.01 3.56 -12.07
N LYS A 100 5.42 3.46 -13.27
CA LYS A 100 4.33 4.34 -13.68
C LYS A 100 3.01 3.78 -13.18
N LEU A 101 2.35 4.53 -12.29
CA LEU A 101 1.00 4.19 -11.85
C LEU A 101 0.00 4.35 -13.00
N PRO A 102 -1.02 3.48 -13.10
CA PRO A 102 -2.00 3.48 -14.19
C PRO A 102 -3.11 4.53 -14.00
N PHE A 103 -2.79 5.67 -13.38
CA PHE A 103 -3.75 6.71 -13.04
C PHE A 103 -3.36 8.06 -13.64
N PRO A 104 -4.32 8.94 -13.93
CA PRO A 104 -4.03 10.32 -14.29
C PRO A 104 -3.52 11.09 -13.06
N ASP A 105 -2.83 12.19 -13.34
CA ASP A 105 -2.39 13.11 -12.29
C ASP A 105 -3.60 13.68 -11.51
N LYS A 106 -3.43 13.84 -10.20
CA LYS A 106 -4.44 14.44 -9.29
C LYS A 106 -5.77 13.68 -9.22
N ASP A 107 -5.76 12.36 -9.43
CA ASP A 107 -6.95 11.52 -9.30
C ASP A 107 -7.31 11.17 -7.83
N PHE A 108 -6.36 11.32 -6.89
CA PHE A 108 -6.54 10.96 -5.49
C PHE A 108 -6.36 12.17 -4.57
N ASP A 109 -7.17 12.23 -3.52
CA ASP A 109 -7.09 13.24 -2.47
C ASP A 109 -6.05 12.88 -1.39
N ALA A 110 -5.80 11.58 -1.21
CA ALA A 110 -4.83 11.06 -0.26
C ALA A 110 -4.13 9.78 -0.76
N VAL A 111 -2.88 9.61 -0.37
CA VAL A 111 -2.08 8.40 -0.62
C VAL A 111 -1.61 7.86 0.72
N LEU A 112 -1.86 6.57 0.95
CA LEU A 112 -1.44 5.84 2.15
C LEU A 112 -0.33 4.87 1.79
N ASN A 113 0.62 4.68 2.69
CA ASN A 113 1.68 3.68 2.55
C ASN A 113 2.12 3.29 3.96
N CYS A 114 1.69 2.12 4.42
CA CYS A 114 1.91 1.68 5.80
C CYS A 114 2.69 0.37 5.84
N VAL A 115 3.86 0.38 6.50
CA VAL A 115 4.73 -0.79 6.73
C VAL A 115 5.13 -1.54 5.44
N SER A 116 5.31 -0.82 4.34
CA SER A 116 5.50 -1.47 3.04
C SER A 116 6.53 -0.83 2.11
N ILE A 117 6.92 0.44 2.31
CA ILE A 117 7.90 1.13 1.46
C ILE A 117 9.26 0.41 1.31
N GLN A 118 9.63 -0.47 2.24
CA GLN A 118 10.96 -1.05 2.37
C GLN A 118 11.40 -1.94 1.20
N TYR A 119 10.47 -2.45 0.39
CA TYR A 119 10.84 -3.29 -0.76
C TYR A 119 11.20 -2.47 -2.02
N LEU A 120 10.93 -1.16 -2.04
CA LEU A 120 11.20 -0.34 -3.21
C LEU A 120 12.69 -0.06 -3.41
N GLN A 121 13.14 -0.20 -4.65
CA GLN A 121 14.49 0.17 -5.10
C GLN A 121 14.58 1.64 -5.56
N TYR A 122 13.46 2.25 -5.94
CA TYR A 122 13.37 3.65 -6.39
C TYR A 122 12.25 4.38 -5.62
N PRO A 123 12.44 4.66 -4.32
CA PRO A 123 11.45 5.37 -3.51
C PRO A 123 11.49 6.91 -3.68
N ASP A 124 12.49 7.43 -4.41
CA ASP A 124 12.83 8.84 -4.55
C ASP A 124 12.29 9.53 -5.83
#